data_AF-L5KV00-F1
#
_entry.id   AF-L5KV00-F1
#
_cell.length_a   1.000
_cell.length_b   1.000
_cell.length_c   1.000
_cell.angle_alpha   90.00
_cell.angle_beta   90.00
_cell.angle_gamma   90.00
#
_symmetry.space_group_name_H-M   'P 1'
#
loop_
_entity.id
_entity.type
_entity.pdbx_description
1 polymer ?
#
loop_
_entity_poly.entity_id
_entity_poly.type
_entity_poly.pdbx_seq_one_letter_code
_entity_poly.pdbx_strand_id
1 'polypeptide(L)' 'MWLPLLLGVLLWVALWVLRDQRSLPPSDAFVFITGCDSGFGRLLALRLDQRVFRVLASCLTPSGAEDLQRVA' A
#
# COMPACT_ATOMS: atom_id res chain seq x y z
N MET A 1 24.45 -18.61 28.90
CA MET A 1 24.18 -19.42 27.69
C MET A 1 23.06 -18.88 26.81
N TRP A 2 22.15 -18.04 27.32
CA TRP A 2 21.01 -17.47 26.57
C TRP A 2 21.29 -16.14 25.87
N LEU A 3 22.35 -15.44 26.28
CA LEU A 3 22.76 -14.16 25.70
C LEU A 3 22.88 -14.16 24.16
N PRO A 4 23.56 -15.13 23.51
CA PRO A 4 23.68 -15.15 22.05
C PRO A 4 22.34 -15.41 21.35
N LEU A 5 21.44 -16.20 21.97
CA LEU A 5 20.10 -16.45 21.42
C LEU A 5 19.26 -15.17 21.43
N LEU A 6 19.26 -14.43 22.54
CA LEU A 6 18.57 -13.14 22.64
C LEU A 6 19.11 -12.15 21.61
N LEU A 7 20.44 -12.09 21.44
CA LEU A 7 21.09 -11.20 20.49
C LEU A 7 20.74 -11.57 19.03
N GLY A 8 20.66 -12.86 18.72
CA GLY A 8 20.21 -13.36 17.42
C GLY A 8 18.75 -13.03 17.12
N VAL A 9 17.85 -13.17 18.09
CA VAL A 9 16.44 -12.78 17.94
C VAL A 9 16.30 -11.27 17.74
N LEU A 10 17.04 -10.47 18.51
CA LEU A 10 17.03 -9.01 18.39
C LEU A 10 17.54 -8.58 17.01
N LEU A 11 18.62 -9.20 16.53
CA LEU A 11 19.16 -8.96 15.19
C LEU A 11 18.13 -9.35 14.11
N TRP A 12 17.49 -10.52 14.25
CA TRP A 12 16.46 -10.97 13.32
C TRP A 12 15.29 -9.99 13.26
N VAL A 13 14.75 -9.57 14.40
CA VAL A 13 13.65 -8.61 14.48
C VAL A 13 14.05 -7.28 13.87
N ALA A 14 15.25 -6.79 14.17
CA ALA A 14 15.77 -5.55 13.58
C ALA A 14 15.87 -5.65 12.06
N LEU A 15 16.41 -6.75 11.53
CA LEU A 15 16.49 -7.00 10.09
C LEU A 15 15.11 -7.11 9.45
N TRP A 16 14.15 -7.76 10.11
CA TRP A 16 12.78 -7.87 9.64
C TRP A 16 12.10 -6.51 9.56
N VAL A 17 12.20 -5.70 10.62
CA VAL A 17 11.68 -4.33 10.64
C VAL A 17 12.34 -3.48 9.55
N LEU A 18 13.66 -3.51 9.40
CA LEU A 18 14.37 -2.76 8.36
C LEU A 18 13.95 -3.20 6.94
N ARG A 19 13.66 -4.50 6.74
CA ARG A 19 13.16 -5.02 5.46
C ARG A 19 11.74 -4.52 5.17
N ASP A 20 10.87 -4.54 6.17
CA ASP A 20 9.45 -4.17 6.05
C ASP A 20 9.25 -2.66 5.98
N GLN A 21 10.22 -1.87 6.48
CA GLN A 21 10.27 -0.42 6.32
C GLN A 21 10.65 0.05 4.91
N ARG A 22 10.76 -0.85 3.92
CA ARG A 22 10.77 -0.49 2.50
C ARG A 22 9.40 0.09 2.11
N SER A 23 9.20 1.34 2.52
CA SER A 23 8.07 2.15 2.09
C SER A 23 8.12 2.29 0.57
N LEU A 24 6.96 2.27 -0.08
CA LEU A 24 6.85 2.61 -1.50
C LEU A 24 7.55 3.97 -1.71
N PRO A 25 8.38 4.11 -2.76
CA PRO A 25 9.14 5.34 -2.99
C PRO A 25 8.19 6.54 -2.97
N PRO A 26 8.50 7.60 -2.21
CA PRO A 26 7.58 8.69 -2.06
C PRO A 26 7.44 9.48 -3.36
N SER A 27 6.19 9.81 -3.70
CA SER A 27 5.75 10.98 -4.48
C SER A 27 5.81 10.97 -6.01
N ASP A 28 6.72 10.25 -6.67
CA ASP A 28 6.83 10.30 -8.15
C ASP A 28 6.35 9.05 -8.90
N ALA A 29 6.10 7.95 -8.19
CA ALA A 29 5.58 6.74 -8.80
C ALA A 29 4.04 6.80 -8.92
N PHE A 30 3.53 6.37 -10.07
CA PHE A 30 2.10 6.10 -10.24
C PHE A 30 1.78 4.68 -9.78
N VAL A 31 0.72 4.54 -8.98
CA VAL A 31 0.18 3.24 -8.56
C VAL A 31 -1.03 2.93 -9.41
N PHE A 32 -0.91 1.94 -10.30
CA PHE A 32 -2.02 1.46 -11.10
C PHE A 32 -2.74 0.32 -10.38
N ILE A 33 -4.06 0.47 -10.20
CA ILE A 33 -4.91 -0.49 -9.49
C ILE A 33 -6.02 -0.93 -10.42
N THR A 34 -6.19 -2.23 -10.60
CA THR A 34 -7.29 -2.81 -11.39
C THR A 34 -8.44 -3.25 -10.50
N GLY A 35 -9.67 -3.22 -11.04
CA GLY A 35 -10.86 -3.70 -10.34
C GLY A 35 -11.30 -2.80 -9.18
N CYS A 36 -11.44 -1.50 -9.44
CA CYS A 36 -11.74 -0.50 -8.42
C CYS A 36 -13.24 -0.18 -8.26
N ASP A 37 -14.14 -0.89 -8.94
CA ASP A 37 -15.60 -0.65 -8.84
C ASP A 37 -16.12 -0.82 -7.40
N SER A 38 -15.55 -1.75 -6.62
CA SER A 38 -15.99 -2.03 -5.24
C SER A 38 -14.92 -2.74 -4.40
N GLY A 39 -15.26 -3.04 -3.13
CA GLY A 39 -14.47 -3.91 -2.26
C GLY A 39 -13.06 -3.40 -1.98
N PHE A 40 -12.10 -4.34 -1.98
CA PHE A 40 -10.71 -4.04 -1.61
C PHE A 40 -10.03 -3.08 -2.58
N GLY A 41 -10.19 -3.27 -3.90
CA GLY A 41 -9.56 -2.39 -4.91
C GLY A 41 -9.98 -0.93 -4.72
N ARG A 42 -11.27 -0.69 -4.48
CA ARG A 42 -11.81 0.64 -4.15
C ARG A 42 -11.19 1.23 -2.89
N LEU A 43 -11.16 0.47 -1.79
CA LEU A 43 -10.59 0.94 -0.52
C LEU A 43 -9.09 1.23 -0.64
N LEU A 44 -8.37 0.41 -1.40
CA LEU A 44 -6.95 0.60 -1.65
C LEU A 44 -6.70 1.88 -2.46
N ALA A 45 -7.48 2.12 -3.52
CA ALA A 45 -7.37 3.31 -4.35
C ALA A 45 -7.55 4.58 -3.51
N LEU A 46 -8.64 4.66 -2.74
CA LEU A 46 -8.94 5.81 -1.87
C LEU A 46 -7.85 6.03 -0.80
N ARG A 47 -7.37 4.96 -0.17
CA ARG A 47 -6.36 5.07 0.90
C ARG A 47 -4.99 5.48 0.38
N LEU A 48 -4.64 5.08 -0.84
CA LEU A 48 -3.38 5.49 -1.46
C LEU A 48 -3.46 6.92 -2.00
N ASP A 49 -4.60 7.31 -2.57
CA ASP A 49 -4.83 8.68 -3.05
C ASP A 49 -4.67 9.71 -1.91
N GLN A 50 -5.20 9.39 -0.72
CA GLN A 50 -5.02 10.21 0.50
C GLN A 50 -3.59 10.28 1.03
N ARG A 51 -2.68 9.39 0.62
CA ARG A 51 -1.31 9.26 1.17
C ARG A 51 -0.22 9.80 0.24
N VAL A 52 -0.56 10.78 -0.62
CA VAL A 52 0.38 11.47 -1.53
C VAL A 52 0.87 10.57 -2.68
N PHE A 53 0.23 9.42 -2.91
CA PHE A 53 0.51 8.60 -4.09
C PHE A 53 -0.34 9.10 -5.27
N ARG A 54 0.22 9.03 -6.48
CA ARG A 54 -0.55 9.27 -7.71
C ARG A 54 -1.23 7.98 -8.12
N VAL A 55 -2.53 7.85 -7.89
CA VAL A 55 -3.27 6.61 -8.17
C VAL A 55 -3.91 6.67 -9.55
N LEU A 56 -3.77 5.59 -10.31
CA LEU A 56 -4.50 5.34 -11.55
C LEU A 56 -5.43 4.15 -11.31
N ALA A 57 -6.70 4.44 -11.03
CA ALA A 57 -7.71 3.42 -10.76
C ALA A 57 -8.41 2.97 -12.05
N SER A 58 -8.44 1.66 -12.30
CA SER A 58 -9.22 1.07 -13.39
C SER A 58 -10.48 0.41 -12.83
N CYS A 59 -11.63 0.80 -13.39
CA CYS A 59 -12.93 0.18 -13.10
C CYS A 59 -13.41 -0.59 -14.33
N LEU A 60 -14.20 -1.64 -14.11
CA LEU A 60 -14.88 -2.42 -15.14
C LEU A 60 -16.05 -1.63 -15.75
N THR A 61 -16.73 -0.82 -14.93
CA THR A 61 -17.93 -0.07 -15.33
C THR A 61 -17.71 1.45 -15.29
N PRO A 62 -18.32 2.21 -16.21
CA PRO A 62 -18.27 3.67 -16.17
C PRO A 62 -18.88 4.24 -14.87
N SER A 63 -19.99 3.67 -14.41
CA SER A 63 -20.62 4.08 -13.14
C SER A 63 -19.70 3.87 -11.95
N GLY A 64 -18.98 2.74 -11.91
CA GLY A 64 -17.98 2.47 -10.86
C GLY A 64 -16.84 3.49 -10.88
N ALA A 65 -16.38 3.91 -12.07
CA ALA A 65 -15.36 4.94 -12.20
C ALA A 65 -15.86 6.31 -11.73
N GLU A 66 -17.06 6.73 -12.14
CA GLU A 66 -17.67 7.99 -11.71
C GLU A 66 -17.90 8.02 -10.19
N ASP A 67 -18.44 6.94 -9.63
CA ASP A 67 -18.70 6.83 -8.19
C ASP A 67 -17.42 6.83 -7.37
N LEU A 68 -16.34 6.25 -7.89
CA LEU A 68 -15.02 6.32 -7.26
C LEU A 68 -14.46 7.74 -7.32
N GLN A 69 -14.55 8.40 -8.47
CA GLN A 69 -14.02 9.76 -8.68
C GLN A 69 -14.77 10.82 -7.86
N ARG A 70 -16.05 10.60 -7.53
CA ARG A 70 -16.81 11.49 -6.63
C ARG A 70 -16.34 11.43 -5.17
N VAL A 71 -15.67 10.34 -4.78
CA VAL A 71 -15.32 10.05 -3.38
C VAL A 71 -13.82 10.08 -3.13
N ALA A 72 -13.00 9.89 -4.17
CA ALA A 72 -11.56 10.12 -4.16
C ALA A 72 -11.28 11.63 -4.01
#